data_AF-A0A168LGL7-F1
#
_entry.id   AF-A0A168LGL7-F1
#
_cell.length_a   1.000
_cell.length_b   1.000
_cell.length_c   1.000
_cell.angle_alpha   90.00
_cell.angle_beta   90.00
_cell.angle_gamma   90.00
#
_symmetry.space_group_name_H-M   'P 1'
#
loop_
_entity.id
_entity.type
_entity.pdbx_description
1 polymer ?
#
loop_
_entity_poly.entity_id
_entity_poly.type
_entity_poly.pdbx_seq_one_letter_code
_entity_poly.pdbx_strand_id
1 'polypeptide(L)'
;MSRGIKTITDLYREWYDGLAGGYPVETLERQWGVKRREDQKERKLFKRRRSIITIINNFAQQHIIETAANAAEERCSRLNKSLHHLTEHNDQIVE
;
A
#
# COMPACT_ATOMS: atom_id res chain seq x y z
N MET A 1 4.37 -19.42 -0.56
CA MET A 1 5.35 -18.33 -0.68
C MET A 1 6.74 -18.93 -0.75
N SER A 2 7.54 -18.50 -1.72
CA SER A 2 8.89 -18.96 -1.99
C SER A 2 9.81 -18.65 -0.81
N ARG A 3 10.52 -19.66 -0.30
CA ARG A 3 11.49 -19.50 0.79
C ARG A 3 12.76 -18.77 0.36
N GLY A 4 13.02 -18.69 -0.95
CA GLY A 4 14.22 -18.07 -1.51
C GLY A 4 14.20 -16.53 -1.56
N ILE A 5 13.06 -15.91 -1.30
CA ILE A 5 12.93 -14.44 -1.31
C ILE A 5 13.65 -13.83 -0.11
N LYS A 6 14.63 -12.96 -0.41
CA LYS A 6 15.47 -12.28 0.57
C LYS A 6 15.31 -10.76 0.56
N THR A 7 14.74 -10.19 -0.51
CA THR A 7 14.59 -8.75 -0.67
C THR A 7 13.14 -8.31 -0.53
N ILE A 8 12.95 -7.04 -0.17
CA ILE A 8 11.62 -6.41 -0.07
C ILE A 8 10.98 -6.33 -1.47
N THR A 9 11.76 -6.03 -2.50
CA THR A 9 11.28 -5.92 -3.89
C THR A 9 10.79 -7.25 -4.42
N ASP A 10 11.52 -8.35 -4.20
CA ASP A 10 11.10 -9.68 -4.62
C ASP A 10 9.87 -10.15 -3.85
N LEU A 11 9.76 -9.76 -2.57
CA LEU A 11 8.56 -10.02 -1.78
C LEU A 11 7.34 -9.28 -2.35
N TYR A 12 7.50 -8.01 -2.69
CA TYR A 12 6.44 -7.21 -3.30
C TYR A 12 5.99 -7.81 -4.64
N ARG A 13 6.94 -8.18 -5.51
CA ARG A 13 6.67 -8.85 -6.78
C ARG A 13 5.94 -10.18 -6.59
N GLU A 14 6.41 -11.05 -5.70
CA GLU A 14 5.70 -12.29 -5.39
C GLU A 14 4.25 -12.02 -4.92
N TRP A 15 4.06 -10.93 -4.18
CA TRP A 15 2.77 -10.61 -3.58
C TRP A 15 1.73 -10.16 -4.60
N TYR A 16 2.11 -9.28 -5.53
CA TYR A 16 1.19 -8.61 -6.47
C TYR A 16 1.31 -9.10 -7.92
N ASP A 17 2.52 -9.42 -8.38
CA ASP A 17 2.78 -9.86 -9.76
C ASP A 17 2.83 -11.38 -9.87
N GLY A 18 3.15 -12.05 -8.76
CA GLY A 18 3.47 -13.46 -8.73
C GLY A 18 4.94 -13.74 -9.07
N LEU A 19 5.36 -14.99 -8.92
CA LEU A 19 6.75 -15.41 -9.13
C LEU A 19 6.80 -16.46 -10.23
N ALA A 20 7.68 -16.25 -11.22
CA ALA A 20 7.94 -17.19 -12.33
C ALA A 20 6.66 -17.66 -13.06
N GLY A 21 5.72 -16.75 -13.32
CA GLY A 21 4.45 -17.07 -13.98
C GLY A 21 3.40 -17.73 -13.08
N GLY A 22 3.67 -17.89 -11.78
CA GLY A 22 2.68 -18.30 -10.79
C GLY A 22 1.76 -17.15 -10.37
N TYR A 23 0.61 -17.50 -9.78
CA TYR A 23 -0.35 -16.51 -9.28
C TYR A 23 0.21 -15.65 -8.13
N PRO A 24 -0.18 -14.37 -8.05
CA PRO A 24 0.14 -13.51 -6.92
C PRO A 24 -0.35 -14.09 -5.59
N VAL A 25 0.44 -13.88 -4.53
CA VAL A 25 0.06 -14.35 -3.18
C VAL A 25 -1.25 -13.72 -2.72
N GLU A 26 -1.53 -12.46 -3.11
CA GLU A 26 -2.80 -11.83 -2.80
C GLU A 26 -3.99 -12.57 -3.41
N THR A 27 -3.91 -12.93 -4.70
CA THR A 27 -4.97 -13.65 -5.40
C THR A 27 -5.21 -15.02 -4.77
N LEU A 28 -4.12 -15.72 -4.43
CA LEU A 28 -4.17 -17.01 -3.77
C LEU A 28 -4.82 -16.92 -2.37
N GLU A 29 -4.53 -15.85 -1.62
CA GLU A 29 -5.14 -15.59 -0.33
C GLU A 29 -6.64 -15.32 -0.45
N ARG A 30 -7.06 -14.53 -1.44
CA ARG A 30 -8.49 -14.25 -1.68
C ARG A 30 -9.27 -15.49 -2.07
N GLN A 31 -8.68 -16.36 -2.90
CA GLN A 31 -9.37 -17.54 -3.43
C GLN A 31 -9.38 -18.74 -2.46
N TRP A 32 -8.27 -19.02 -1.77
CA TRP A 32 -8.09 -20.26 -0.99
C TRP A 32 -7.95 -20.00 0.51
N GLY A 33 -7.66 -18.76 0.91
CA GLY A 33 -7.55 -18.33 2.30
C GLY A 33 -6.63 -19.21 3.15
N VAL A 34 -7.04 -19.43 4.39
CA VAL A 34 -6.26 -20.18 5.39
C VAL A 34 -6.11 -21.67 5.03
N LYS A 35 -7.01 -22.23 4.20
CA LYS A 35 -7.00 -23.67 3.85
C LYS A 35 -5.73 -24.10 3.14
N ARG A 36 -5.07 -23.20 2.41
CA ARG A 36 -3.81 -23.50 1.71
C ARG A 36 -2.59 -23.61 2.65
N ARG A 37 -2.68 -23.17 3.91
CA ARG A 37 -1.54 -23.13 4.86
C ARG A 37 -1.75 -24.12 5.98
N GLU A 38 -1.52 -25.40 5.70
CA GLU A 38 -1.71 -26.45 6.69
C GLU A 38 -0.64 -26.36 7.80
N ASP A 39 0.62 -26.12 7.45
CA ASP A 39 1.75 -26.06 8.40
C ASP A 39 1.82 -24.72 9.18
N GLN A 40 2.06 -24.82 10.49
CA GLN A 40 2.32 -23.69 11.38
C GLN A 40 3.52 -22.84 10.92
N LYS A 41 4.56 -23.43 10.34
CA LYS A 41 5.73 -22.70 9.83
C LYS A 41 5.34 -21.79 8.67
N GLU A 42 4.52 -22.27 7.75
CA GLU A 42 4.02 -21.48 6.63
C GLU A 42 3.11 -20.34 7.09
N ARG A 43 2.25 -20.59 8.09
CA ARG A 43 1.43 -19.54 8.71
C ARG A 43 2.29 -18.44 9.32
N LYS A 44 3.35 -18.78 10.04
CA LYS A 44 4.29 -17.79 10.62
C LYS A 44 5.01 -16.99 9.54
N LEU A 45 5.50 -17.66 8.50
CA LEU A 45 6.19 -17.00 7.38
C LEU A 45 5.27 -16.02 6.66
N PHE A 46 4.04 -16.45 6.35
CA PHE A 46 3.04 -15.61 5.71
C PHE A 46 2.71 -14.38 6.56
N LYS A 47 2.44 -14.55 7.87
CA LYS A 47 2.14 -13.44 8.77
C LYS A 47 3.26 -12.39 8.79
N ARG A 48 4.52 -12.83 8.90
CA ARG A 48 5.69 -11.93 8.86
C ARG A 48 5.75 -11.14 7.56
N ARG A 49 5.60 -11.82 6.41
CA ARG A 49 5.67 -11.19 5.10
C ARG A 49 4.48 -10.28 4.80
N ARG A 50 3.27 -10.66 5.23
CA ARG A 50 2.08 -9.81 5.17
C ARG A 50 2.28 -8.51 5.96
N SER A 51 2.87 -8.61 7.15
CA SER A 51 3.20 -7.42 7.96
C SER A 51 4.11 -6.46 7.21
N ILE A 52 5.13 -6.97 6.50
CA ILE A 52 6.04 -6.15 5.70
C ILE A 52 5.27 -5.46 4.55
N ILE A 53 4.44 -6.19 3.82
CA ILE A 53 3.61 -5.61 2.74
C ILE A 53 2.68 -4.53 3.28
N THR A 54 2.05 -4.74 4.44
CA THR A 54 1.22 -3.71 5.09
C THR A 54 2.02 -2.45 5.40
N ILE A 55 3.24 -2.58 5.92
CA ILE A 55 4.12 -1.43 6.20
C ILE A 55 4.46 -0.68 4.91
N ILE A 56 4.80 -1.39 3.82
CA ILE A 56 5.09 -0.77 2.52
C ILE A 56 3.88 -0.01 1.99
N ASN A 57 2.69 -0.61 2.05
CA ASN A 57 1.46 0.05 1.58
C ASN A 57 1.16 1.30 2.41
N ASN A 58 1.31 1.24 3.74
CA ASN A 58 1.11 2.39 4.61
C ASN A 58 2.11 3.51 4.29
N PHE A 59 3.38 3.16 4.06
CA PHE A 59 4.41 4.12 3.68
C PHE A 59 4.11 4.78 2.33
N ALA A 60 3.69 4.00 1.34
CA ALA A 60 3.27 4.53 0.05
C ALA A 60 2.06 5.46 0.17
N GLN A 61 1.05 5.07 0.96
CA GLN A 61 -0.12 5.91 1.22
C GLN A 61 0.24 7.22 1.93
N GLN A 62 1.11 7.18 2.94
CA GLN A 62 1.59 8.40 3.62
C GLN A 62 2.26 9.36 2.64
N HIS A 63 3.13 8.85 1.77
CA HIS A 63 3.80 9.68 0.78
C HIS A 63 2.82 10.29 -0.24
N ILE A 64 1.79 9.54 -0.65
CA ILE A 64 0.72 10.06 -1.52
C ILE A 64 -0.08 11.15 -0.80
N ILE A 65 -0.43 10.95 0.48
CA ILE A 65 -1.17 11.93 1.29
C ILE A 65 -0.34 13.22 1.45
N GLU A 66 0.96 13.10 1.76
CA GLU A 66 1.86 14.24 1.88
C GLU A 66 1.97 15.00 0.56
N THR A 67 2.13 14.28 -0.56
CA THR A 67 2.17 14.87 -1.90
C THR A 67 0.87 15.60 -2.23
N ALA A 68 -0.29 15.01 -1.90
CA ALA A 68 -1.60 15.61 -2.12
C ALA A 68 -1.81 16.86 -1.26
N ALA A 69 -1.39 16.83 0.01
CA ALA A 69 -1.45 17.97 0.91
C ALA A 69 -0.57 19.13 0.41
N ASN A 70 0.66 18.84 -0.01
CA ASN A 70 1.58 19.84 -0.57
C ASN A 70 1.01 20.46 -1.86
N ALA A 71 0.41 19.65 -2.73
CA ALA A 71 -0.24 20.15 -3.94
C ALA A 71 -1.46 21.05 -3.63
N ALA A 72 -2.22 20.73 -2.59
CA ALA A 72 -3.31 21.57 -2.12
C ALA A 72 -2.78 22.92 -1.57
N GLU A 73 -1.71 22.90 -0.77
CA GLU A 73 -1.09 24.11 -0.22
C GLU A 73 -0.55 25.04 -1.32
N GLU A 74 0.09 24.46 -2.35
CA GLU A 74 0.58 25.22 -3.52
C GLU A 74 -0.56 25.91 -4.27
N ARG A 75 -1.68 25.21 -4.48
CA ARG A 75 -2.88 25.79 -5.09
C ARG A 75 -3.45 26.93 -4.24
N CYS A 76 -3.49 26.77 -2.92
CA CYS A 76 -3.98 27.81 -2.01
C CYS A 76 -3.11 29.06 -2.03
N SER A 77 -1.79 28.87 -2.04
CA SER A 77 -0.80 29.94 -2.18
C SER A 77 -0.99 30.71 -3.50
N ARG A 78 -1.18 30.00 -4.62
CA ARG A 78 -1.43 30.63 -5.93
C ARG A 78 -2.71 31.45 -5.98
N LEU A 79 -3.73 31.04 -5.24
CA LEU A 79 -5.03 31.73 -5.16
C LEU A 79 -5.09 32.80 -4.07
N ASN A 80 -3.99 33.01 -3.31
CA ASN A 80 -3.92 33.88 -2.15
C ASN A 80 -5.02 33.58 -1.11
N LYS A 81 -5.36 32.30 -0.95
CA LYS A 81 -6.39 31.82 -0.04
C LYS A 81 -5.72 31.33 1.24
N SER A 82 -6.23 31.78 2.39
CA SER A 82 -5.79 31.29 3.68
C SER A 82 -6.51 30.00 4.07
N LEU A 83 -5.93 29.23 4.99
CA LEU A 83 -6.58 28.05 5.57
C LEU A 83 -7.99 28.35 6.12
N HIS A 84 -8.20 29.54 6.69
CA HIS A 84 -9.51 29.99 7.19
C HIS A 84 -10.54 30.16 6.06
N HIS A 85 -10.12 30.67 4.91
CA HIS A 85 -11.00 30.79 3.75
C HIS A 85 -11.40 29.43 3.18
N LEU A 86 -10.52 28.43 3.28
CA LEU A 86 -10.82 27.06 2.86
C LEU A 86 -11.85 26.38 3.75
N THR A 87 -11.77 26.56 5.07
CA THR A 87 -12.77 26.01 6.00
C THR A 87 -14.19 26.50 5.73
N GLU A 88 -14.35 27.69 5.12
CA GLU A 88 -15.63 28.26 4.71
C GLU A 88 -16.07 27.82 3.29
N HIS A 89 -15.12 27.40 2.44
CA HIS A 89 -15.35 27.08 1.02
C HIS A 89 -14.58 25.81 0.55
N ASN A 90 -14.79 24.68 1.24
CA ASN A 90 -14.04 23.43 1.03
C ASN A 90 -14.12 22.86 -0.41
N ASP A 91 -15.15 23.20 -1.18
CA ASP A 91 -15.36 22.68 -2.55
C ASP A 91 -14.37 23.27 -3.57
N GLN A 92 -13.75 24.41 -3.27
CA GLN A 92 -12.88 25.14 -4.20
C GLN A 92 -11.45 24.59 -4.31
N ILE A 93 -11.13 23.52 -3.58
CA ILE A 93 -9.82 22.86 -3.61
C ILE A 93 -9.77 21.74 -4.67
N VAL A 94 -10.93 21.19 -5.03
CA VAL A 94 -11.04 19.90 -5.75
C VAL A 94 -11.20 20.04 -7.28
N GLU A 95 -11.52 21.24 -7.79
CA GLU A 95 -11.49 21.54 -9.24
C GLU A 95 -10.10 22.02 -9.71
#